data_AF-A0A936XS77-F1
#
_entry.id   AF-A0A936XS77-F1
#
_cell.length_a   1.000
_cell.length_b   1.000
_cell.length_c   1.000
_cell.angle_alpha   90.00
_cell.angle_beta   90.00
_cell.angle_gamma   90.00
#
_symmetry.space_group_name_H-M   'P 1'
#
loop_
_entity.id
_entity.type
_entity.pdbx_description
1 polymer ?
#
loop_
_entity_poly.entity_id
_entity_poly.type
_entity_poly.pdbx_seq_one_letter_code
_entity_poly.pdbx_strand_id
1 'polypeptide(L)'
;MNAQEIISSGILELYCTGLTSAVENAEVEQWVKQYPEVAAEIAAIQAGLEEYAQSHAIAPAPSVKEKLFAEINKTAASPVVNMNPSGSGTAKVYSIFTSLEVCGGSKYYFTVG
;
A
#
# COMPACT_ATOMS: atom_id res chain seq x y z
N MET A 1 25.53 -8.67 -9.17
CA MET A 1 25.26 -8.75 -7.72
C MET A 1 24.31 -9.90 -7.47
N ASN A 2 24.50 -10.64 -6.39
CA ASN A 2 23.49 -11.53 -5.83
C ASN A 2 22.69 -10.79 -4.73
N ALA A 3 21.58 -11.36 -4.28
CA ALA A 3 20.73 -10.70 -3.30
C ALA A 3 21.39 -10.48 -1.92
N GLN A 4 22.21 -11.42 -1.45
CA GLN A 4 22.87 -11.29 -0.16
C GLN A 4 23.85 -10.10 -0.14
N GLU A 5 24.57 -9.89 -1.24
CA GLU A 5 25.46 -8.73 -1.41
C GLU A 5 24.68 -7.41 -1.35
N ILE A 6 23.50 -7.36 -1.99
CA ILE A 6 22.63 -6.18 -1.99
C ILE A 6 22.14 -5.90 -0.56
N ILE A 7 21.59 -6.91 0.12
CA ILE A 7 21.07 -6.80 1.48
C ILE A 7 22.17 -6.36 2.45
N SER A 8 23.39 -6.88 2.30
CA SER A 8 24.49 -6.58 3.22
C SER A 8 25.23 -5.28 2.89
N SER A 9 24.91 -4.60 1.77
CA SER A 9 25.62 -3.40 1.31
C SER A 9 25.19 -2.12 2.02
N GLY A 10 24.03 -2.10 2.68
CA GLY A 10 23.46 -0.90 3.28
C GLY A 10 22.67 -0.01 2.31
N ILE A 11 22.57 -0.38 1.03
CA ILE A 11 21.89 0.43 0.01
C ILE A 11 20.36 0.49 0.22
N LEU A 12 19.76 -0.56 0.81
CA LEU A 12 18.32 -0.65 0.98
C LEU A 12 17.81 0.29 2.10
N GLU A 13 18.63 0.50 3.14
CA GLU A 13 18.38 1.46 4.21
C GLU A 13 18.46 2.90 3.68
N LEU A 14 19.47 3.18 2.85
CA LEU A 14 19.60 4.48 2.18
C LEU A 14 18.41 4.73 1.24
N TYR A 15 17.97 3.69 0.52
CA TYR A 15 16.81 3.76 -0.35
C TYR A 15 15.53 4.06 0.43
N CYS A 16 15.26 3.32 1.52
CA CYS A 16 14.06 3.53 2.33
C CYS A 16 14.03 4.91 3.01
N THR A 17 15.19 5.48 3.31
CA THR A 17 15.32 6.83 3.89
C THR A 17 15.31 7.95 2.84
N GLY A 18 15.32 7.62 1.55
CA GLY A 18 15.30 8.57 0.44
C GLY A 18 16.63 9.29 0.21
N LEU A 19 17.74 8.69 0.64
CA LEU A 19 19.10 9.25 0.53
C LEU A 19 19.87 8.77 -0.72
N THR A 20 19.28 7.86 -1.49
CA THR A 20 19.83 7.35 -2.76
C THR A 20 19.59 8.30 -3.93
N SER A 21 20.48 8.24 -4.92
CA SER A 21 20.33 8.94 -6.19
C SER A 21 19.26 8.29 -7.08
N ALA A 22 18.83 9.01 -8.13
CA ALA A 22 17.86 8.47 -9.09
C ALA A 22 18.37 7.22 -9.84
N VAL A 23 19.69 7.11 -10.05
CA VAL A 23 20.30 5.92 -10.69
C VAL A 23 20.21 4.73 -9.75
N GLU A 24 20.62 4.91 -8.48
CA GLU A 24 20.54 3.85 -7.46
C GLU A 24 19.10 3.41 -7.20
N ASN A 25 18.13 4.34 -7.23
CA ASN A 25 16.71 4.00 -7.14
C ASN A 25 16.27 3.03 -8.24
N ALA A 26 16.66 3.31 -9.49
CA ALA A 26 16.34 2.45 -10.62
C ALA A 26 16.99 1.05 -10.49
N GLU A 27 18.21 0.99 -9.96
CA GLU A 27 18.90 -0.28 -9.69
C GLU A 27 18.18 -1.09 -8.59
N VAL A 28 17.80 -0.45 -7.49
CA VAL A 28 17.02 -1.09 -6.41
C VAL A 28 15.68 -1.59 -6.93
N GLU A 29 14.96 -0.79 -7.72
CA GLU A 29 13.69 -1.21 -8.34
C GLU A 29 13.85 -2.39 -9.29
N GLN A 30 14.99 -2.49 -9.99
CA GLN A 30 15.30 -3.65 -10.81
C GLN A 30 15.57 -4.89 -9.94
N TRP A 31 16.35 -4.75 -8.86
CA TRP A 31 16.64 -5.85 -7.95
C TRP A 31 15.40 -6.37 -7.22
N VAL A 32 14.47 -5.49 -6.84
CA VAL A 32 13.18 -5.88 -6.24
C VAL A 32 12.38 -6.81 -7.16
N LYS A 33 12.44 -6.59 -8.48
CA LYS A 33 11.77 -7.46 -9.47
C LYS A 33 12.50 -8.79 -9.66
N GLN A 34 13.81 -8.80 -9.45
CA GLN A 34 14.67 -9.95 -9.72
C GLN A 34 14.83 -10.87 -8.49
N TYR A 35 14.80 -10.30 -7.29
CA TYR A 35 15.11 -10.95 -6.03
C TYR A 35 14.00 -10.66 -5.00
N PRO A 36 13.05 -11.59 -4.77
CA PRO A 36 11.97 -11.38 -3.81
C PRO A 36 12.48 -11.16 -2.37
N GLU A 37 13.65 -11.69 -2.03
CA GLU A 37 14.33 -11.45 -0.76
C GLU A 37 14.72 -9.97 -0.57
N VAL A 38 15.06 -9.25 -1.63
CA VAL A 38 15.33 -7.80 -1.56
C VAL A 38 14.05 -7.03 -1.26
N ALA A 39 12.92 -7.44 -1.86
CA ALA A 39 11.62 -6.86 -1.57
C ALA A 39 11.20 -7.09 -0.10
N ALA A 40 11.45 -8.29 0.42
CA ALA A 40 11.18 -8.64 1.81
C ALA A 40 12.04 -7.80 2.78
N GLU A 41 13.32 -7.60 2.46
CA GLU A 41 14.21 -6.77 3.27
C GLU A 41 13.76 -5.30 3.31
N ILE A 42 13.39 -4.73 2.16
CA ILE A 42 12.84 -3.36 2.09
C ILE A 42 11.60 -3.23 2.97
N ALA A 43 10.68 -4.20 2.93
CA ALA A 43 9.48 -4.20 3.76
C ALA A 43 9.82 -4.26 5.26
N ALA A 44 10.82 -5.06 5.66
CA ALA A 44 11.28 -5.14 7.04
C ALA A 44 11.88 -3.82 7.53
N ILE A 45 12.71 -3.17 6.69
CA ILE A 45 13.30 -1.86 6.99
C ILE A 45 12.19 -0.80 7.14
N GLN A 46 11.23 -0.77 6.22
CA GLN A 46 10.11 0.18 6.26
C GLN A 46 9.25 0.00 7.52
N ALA A 47 8.97 -1.24 7.92
CA ALA A 47 8.23 -1.52 9.14
C ALA A 47 8.96 -1.00 10.39
N GLY A 48 10.28 -1.17 10.47
CA GLY A 48 11.10 -0.61 11.55
C GLY A 48 11.09 0.92 11.57
N LEU A 49 11.17 1.56 10.40
CA LEU A 49 11.05 3.02 10.28
C LEU A 49 9.65 3.52 10.68
N GLU A 50 8.60 2.78 10.35
CA GLU A 50 7.23 3.10 10.75
C GLU A 50 7.06 3.02 12.26
N GLU A 51 7.53 1.95 12.90
CA GLU A 51 7.48 1.80 14.37
C GLU A 51 8.25 2.93 15.06
N TYR A 52 9.45 3.26 14.56
CA TYR A 52 10.22 4.39 15.04
C TYR A 52 9.45 5.71 14.89
N ALA A 53 8.86 5.97 13.71
CA ALA A 53 8.10 7.19 13.46
C ALA A 53 6.86 7.29 14.37
N GLN A 54 6.17 6.18 14.62
CA GLN A 54 5.00 6.13 15.51
C GLN A 54 5.39 6.39 16.97
N SER A 55 6.46 5.76 17.45
CA SER A 55 6.94 5.94 18.84
C SER A 55 7.44 7.35 19.13
N HIS A 56 7.92 8.06 18.10
CA HIS A 56 8.41 9.43 18.18
C HIS A 56 7.45 10.46 17.58
N ALA A 57 6.18 10.11 17.35
CA ALA A 57 5.21 10.98 16.72
C ALA A 57 4.92 12.23 17.57
N ILE A 58 4.96 13.41 16.93
CA ILE A 58 4.56 14.68 17.54
C ILE A 58 3.17 15.04 17.02
N ALA A 59 2.25 15.34 17.93
CA ALA A 59 0.89 15.73 17.55
C ALA A 59 0.91 17.02 16.70
N PRO A 60 0.38 16.99 15.46
CA PRO A 60 0.31 18.18 14.63
C PRO A 60 -0.72 19.17 15.18
N ALA A 61 -0.63 20.44 14.78
CA ALA A 61 -1.61 21.45 15.17
C ALA A 61 -3.03 21.07 14.68
N PRO A 62 -4.10 21.29 15.46
CA PRO A 62 -5.46 20.88 15.09
C PRO A 62 -5.94 21.41 13.73
N SER A 63 -5.53 22.63 13.38
CA SER A 63 -5.89 23.29 12.12
C SER A 63 -5.32 22.59 10.87
N VAL A 64 -4.29 21.75 11.01
CA VAL A 64 -3.71 21.00 9.88
C VAL A 64 -4.74 20.02 9.31
N LYS A 65 -5.50 19.35 10.18
CA LYS A 65 -6.55 18.42 9.75
C LYS A 65 -7.62 19.17 8.94
N GLU A 66 -8.15 20.27 9.48
CA GLU A 66 -9.18 21.05 8.79
C GLU A 66 -8.73 21.55 7.41
N LYS A 67 -7.51 22.11 7.33
CA LYS A 67 -6.93 22.58 6.07
C LYS A 67 -6.73 21.47 5.05
N LEU A 68 -6.22 20.32 5.49
CA LEU A 68 -5.98 19.17 4.62
C LEU A 68 -7.29 18.65 4.02
N PHE A 69 -8.32 18.47 4.85
CA PHE A 69 -9.63 17.99 4.39
C PHE A 69 -10.35 19.00 3.51
N ALA A 70 -10.17 20.31 3.75
CA ALA A 70 -10.70 21.35 2.86
C ALA A 70 -10.08 21.25 1.44
N GLU A 71 -8.77 21.06 1.33
CA GLU A 71 -8.09 20.93 0.02
C GLU A 71 -8.46 19.62 -0.69
N ILE A 72 -8.59 18.48 0.01
CA ILE A 72 -9.04 17.22 -0.60
C ILE A 72 -10.45 17.37 -1.20
N ASN A 73 -11.36 18.01 -0.46
CA ASN A 73 -12.76 18.18 -0.90
C ASN A 73 -12.90 19.18 -2.06
N LYS A 74 -11.94 20.09 -2.24
CA LYS A 74 -11.93 21.07 -3.34
C LYS A 74 -11.81 20.41 -4.72
N THR A 75 -11.12 19.28 -4.81
CA THR A 75 -10.92 18.53 -6.08
C THR A 75 -12.01 17.50 -6.35
N ALA A 76 -12.87 17.21 -5.37
CA ALA A 76 -14.00 16.28 -5.50
C ALA A 76 -15.17 16.82 -6.34
N ALA A 77 -15.09 18.05 -6.86
CA ALA A 77 -16.03 18.60 -7.85
C ALA A 77 -15.78 18.07 -9.28
N SER A 78 -15.12 16.92 -9.43
CA SER A 78 -15.21 16.12 -10.66
C SER A 78 -16.63 15.52 -10.70
N PRO A 79 -17.36 15.58 -11.83
CA PRO A 79 -18.73 15.09 -11.88
C PRO A 79 -18.73 13.62 -11.45
N VAL A 80 -19.39 13.33 -10.33
CA VAL A 80 -19.74 11.97 -9.95
C VAL A 80 -20.47 11.38 -11.16
N VAL A 81 -19.81 10.46 -11.87
CA VAL A 81 -20.41 9.81 -13.03
C VAL A 81 -21.53 8.96 -12.47
N ASN A 82 -22.75 9.50 -12.56
CA ASN A 82 -23.95 8.78 -12.22
C ASN A 82 -24.04 7.63 -13.22
N MET A 83 -23.69 6.43 -12.80
CA MET A 83 -23.87 5.22 -13.60
C MET A 83 -25.37 5.00 -13.74
N ASN A 84 -25.97 5.59 -14.77
CA ASN A 84 -27.33 5.24 -15.17
C ASN A 84 -27.23 3.86 -15.86
N PRO A 85 -27.84 2.78 -15.34
CA PRO A 85 -27.86 1.50 -16.02
C PRO A 85 -28.79 1.58 -17.23
N SER A 86 -28.32 2.21 -18.32
CA SER A 86 -28.98 2.15 -19.63
C SER A 86 -28.55 0.86 -20.31
N GLY A 87 -29.29 -0.20 -20.05
CA GLY A 87 -29.06 -1.51 -20.64
C GLY A 87 -29.68 -2.61 -19.80
N SER A 88 -30.95 -2.92 -20.07
CA SER A 88 -31.62 -4.14 -19.62
C SER A 88 -30.94 -5.37 -20.24
N GLY A 89 -29.76 -5.72 -19.75
CA GLY A 89 -29.10 -7.00 -20.00
C GLY A 89 -29.12 -7.80 -18.70
N THR A 90 -29.76 -8.96 -18.70
CA THR A 90 -29.70 -9.92 -17.59
C THR A 90 -28.28 -10.45 -17.44
N ALA A 91 -27.45 -9.72 -16.70
CA ALA A 91 -26.12 -10.16 -16.33
C ALA A 91 -26.25 -11.36 -15.39
N LYS A 92 -25.84 -12.55 -15.85
CA LYS A 92 -25.77 -13.74 -15.00
C LYS A 92 -24.64 -13.55 -14.00
N VAL A 93 -25.00 -13.22 -12.77
CA VAL A 93 -24.09 -13.21 -11.62
C VAL A 93 -23.79 -14.66 -11.27
N TYR A 94 -22.56 -15.11 -11.53
CA TYR A 94 -22.07 -16.39 -11.03
C TYR A 94 -21.36 -16.15 -9.70
N SER A 95 -21.90 -16.70 -8.63
CA SER A 95 -21.23 -16.76 -7.34
C SER A 95 -20.05 -17.73 -7.43
N ILE A 96 -18.83 -17.25 -7.28
CA ILE A 96 -17.70 -18.11 -6.97
C ILE A 96 -17.85 -18.54 -5.50
N PHE A 97 -18.35 -19.75 -5.27
CA PHE A 97 -18.18 -20.41 -3.98
C PHE A 97 -16.72 -20.81 -3.88
N THR A 98 -15.87 -19.91 -3.38
CA THR A 98 -14.51 -20.28 -2.97
C THR A 98 -14.65 -21.12 -1.71
N SER A 99 -14.95 -22.41 -1.87
CA SER A 99 -14.79 -23.40 -0.82
C SER A 99 -13.29 -23.62 -0.64
N LEU A 100 -12.67 -22.72 0.13
CA LEU A 100 -11.40 -23.00 0.76
C LEU A 100 -11.71 -23.27 2.22
N GLU A 101 -11.74 -24.55 2.59
CA GLU A 101 -11.76 -24.96 3.99
C GLU A 101 -10.45 -24.51 4.64
N VAL A 102 -10.47 -23.32 5.22
CA VAL A 102 -9.53 -22.98 6.28
C VAL A 102 -10.00 -23.73 7.52
N CYS A 103 -9.26 -24.78 7.87
CA CYS A 103 -9.38 -25.47 9.13
C CYS A 103 -9.10 -24.47 10.26
N GLY A 104 -10.14 -23.96 10.90
CA GLY A 104 -10.02 -22.95 11.96
C GLY A 104 -11.23 -22.03 11.97
N GLY A 105 -12.27 -22.44 12.68
CA GLY A 105 -13.56 -21.77 12.71
C GLY A 105 -13.51 -20.33 13.23
N SER A 106 -14.08 -19.42 12.44
CA SER A 106 -14.87 -18.27 12.87
C SER A 106 -15.53 -17.65 11.63
N LYS A 107 -16.81 -17.95 11.41
CA LYS A 107 -17.58 -17.42 10.29
C LYS A 107 -17.96 -15.97 10.57
N TYR A 108 -17.28 -15.01 9.94
CA TYR A 108 -17.71 -13.62 9.94
C TYR A 108 -18.67 -13.39 8.77
N TYR A 109 -19.93 -13.10 9.08
CA TYR A 109 -20.90 -12.63 8.09
C TYR A 109 -20.95 -11.10 8.18
N PHE A 110 -20.51 -10.43 7.11
CA PHE A 110 -20.73 -8.99 6.93
C PHE A 110 -22.11 -8.80 6.29
N THR A 111 -23.10 -8.41 7.08
CA THR A 111 -24.38 -7.91 6.57
C THR A 111 -24.21 -6.42 6.31
N VAL A 112 -24.23 -6.00 5.05
CA VAL A 112 -24.43 -4.60 4.69
C VAL A 112 -25.94 -4.32 4.74
N GLY A 113 -26.36 -3.44 5.65
CA GLY A 113 -27.71 -2.87 5.73
C GLY A 113 -27.73 -1.46 5.19
#